data_AF-A0A929GVB7-F1
#
_entry.id   AF-A0A929GVB7-F1
#
_cell.length_a   1.000
_cell.length_b   1.000
_cell.length_c   1.000
_cell.angle_alpha   90.00
_cell.angle_beta   90.00
_cell.angle_gamma   90.00
#
_symmetry.space_group_name_H-M   'P 1'
#
loop_
_entity.id
_entity.type
_entity.pdbx_description
1 polymer ?
#
loop_
_entity_poly.entity_id
_entity_poly.type
_entity_poly.pdbx_seq_one_letter_code
_entity_poly.pdbx_strand_id
1 'polypeptide(L)'
;MIVIDDEQGDYPRIDILMLRYKWELEGMKNVKLVDRLPIPLFPLPYLVAMKLMAGGRKDDLDIPDLLRVATEKEIVKIHELAKKVGRDRNLQALLNEIQEQGLREKD
;
A
#
# COMPACT_ATOMS: atom_id res chain seq x y z
N MET A 1 -0.48 11.96 -11.01
CA MET A 1 0.52 11.01 -11.50
C MET A 1 0.93 11.47 -12.88
N ILE A 2 2.23 11.51 -13.15
CA ILE A 2 2.76 11.66 -14.50
C ILE A 2 3.27 10.28 -14.89
N VAL A 3 2.76 9.76 -16.00
CA VAL A 3 3.18 8.46 -16.55
C VAL A 3 4.04 8.74 -17.76
N ILE A 4 5.23 8.15 -17.78
CA ILE A 4 6.10 8.14 -18.95
C ILE A 4 6.13 6.72 -19.45
N ASP A 5 5.55 6.51 -20.63
CA ASP A 5 5.51 5.23 -21.31
C ASP A 5 6.33 5.32 -22.60
N ASP A 6 6.90 4.18 -23.00
CA ASP A 6 7.60 4.06 -24.27
C ASP A 6 6.68 3.37 -25.27
N GLU A 7 6.31 4.06 -26.35
CA GLU A 7 5.39 3.54 -27.36
C GLU A 7 5.94 2.27 -28.03
N GLN A 8 7.26 2.11 -28.08
CA GLN A 8 7.93 0.96 -28.68
C GLN A 8 8.13 -0.19 -27.67
N GLY A 9 8.00 0.09 -26.37
CA GLY A 9 8.16 -0.89 -25.29
C GLY A 9 9.61 -1.35 -25.05
N ASP A 10 10.59 -0.59 -25.53
CA ASP A 10 12.03 -0.85 -25.34
C ASP A 10 12.48 -0.51 -23.91
N TYR A 11 11.75 0.39 -23.22
CA TYR A 11 12.08 0.83 -21.86
C TYR A 11 10.96 0.58 -20.84
N PRO A 12 11.31 0.35 -19.56
CA PRO A 12 10.32 0.25 -18.49
C PRO A 12 9.53 1.54 -18.31
N ARG A 13 8.21 1.40 -18.13
CA ARG A 13 7.33 2.50 -17.73
C ARG A 13 7.77 3.13 -16.41
N ILE A 14 7.74 4.45 -16.35
CA ILE A 14 8.05 5.23 -15.14
C ILE A 14 6.80 6.00 -14.70
N ASP A 15 6.37 5.74 -13.48
CA ASP A 15 5.29 6.49 -12.83
C ASP A 15 5.87 7.48 -11.81
N ILE A 16 5.59 8.77 -12.02
CA ILE A 16 6.00 9.86 -11.12
C ILE A 16 4.80 10.32 -10.31
N LEU A 17 4.88 10.12 -8.99
CA LEU A 17 3.88 10.59 -8.03
C LEU A 17 4.26 11.98 -7.50
N MET A 18 3.39 12.97 -7.73
CA MET A 18 3.47 14.25 -7.04
C MET A 18 2.62 14.18 -5.77
N LEU A 19 3.27 14.35 -4.62
CA LEU A 19 2.63 14.27 -3.31
C LEU A 19 1.77 15.52 -3.07
N ARG A 20 0.56 15.29 -2.59
CA ARG A 20 -0.48 16.32 -2.38
C ARG A 20 -0.89 16.45 -0.92
N TYR A 21 -0.76 15.37 -0.14
CA TYR A 21 -1.28 15.30 1.21
C TYR A 21 -0.16 15.22 2.26
N LYS A 22 -0.42 15.78 3.45
CA LYS A 22 0.52 15.75 4.58
C LYS A 22 0.92 14.32 4.99
N TRP A 23 -0.01 13.37 4.87
CA TRP A 23 0.25 11.97 5.20
C TRP A 23 1.21 11.30 4.20
N GLU A 24 1.19 11.71 2.92
CA GLU A 24 2.16 11.21 1.92
C GLU A 24 3.57 11.75 2.20
N LEU A 25 3.66 13.03 2.59
CA LEU A 25 4.92 13.65 3.03
C LEU A 25 5.47 12.99 4.30
N GLU A 26 4.59 12.60 5.23
CA GLU A 26 4.97 11.82 6.42
C GLU A 26 5.56 10.47 6.00
N GLY A 27 4.94 9.77 5.05
CA GLY A 27 5.47 8.53 4.49
C GLY A 27 6.85 8.71 3.86
N MET A 28 7.04 9.76 3.05
CA MET A 28 8.34 10.07 2.42
C MET A 28 9.47 10.29 3.41
N LYS A 29 9.19 10.95 4.53
CA LYS A 29 10.20 11.20 5.57
C LYS A 29 10.64 9.94 6.29
N ASN A 30 9.84 8.88 6.21
CA ASN A 30 10.09 7.61 6.88
C ASN A 30 10.58 6.51 5.92
N VAL A 31 10.84 6.84 4.65
CA VAL A 31 11.35 5.90 3.66
C VAL A 31 12.68 5.33 4.14
N LYS A 32 12.84 4.01 4.06
CA LYS A 32 14.03 3.32 4.53
C LYS A 32 14.78 2.71 3.38
N LEU A 33 16.11 2.80 3.43
CA LEU A 33 16.96 1.93 2.64
C LEU A 33 16.85 0.52 3.22
N VAL A 34 16.61 -0.44 2.34
CA VAL A 34 16.65 -1.86 2.68
C VAL A 34 17.95 -2.42 2.12
N ASP A 35 18.68 -3.17 2.94
CA ASP A 35 19.93 -3.79 2.52
C ASP A 35 19.69 -4.61 1.25
N ARG A 36 20.56 -4.40 0.25
CA ARG A 36 20.55 -5.03 -1.10
C ARG A 36 19.56 -4.43 -2.11
N LEU A 37 18.84 -3.36 -1.79
CA LEU A 37 18.06 -2.62 -2.77
C LEU A 37 18.70 -1.26 -3.08
N PRO A 38 18.92 -0.90 -4.36
CA PRO A 38 19.51 0.38 -4.74
C PRO A 38 18.53 1.55 -4.62
N ILE A 39 17.31 1.30 -4.14
CA ILE A 39 16.23 2.28 -4.03
C ILE A 39 15.63 2.25 -2.64
N PRO A 40 15.24 3.41 -2.10
CA PRO A 40 14.64 3.49 -0.79
C PRO A 40 13.16 3.07 -0.88
N LEU A 41 12.70 2.26 0.08
CA LEU A 41 11.34 1.72 0.07
C LEU A 41 10.38 2.57 0.89
N PHE A 42 9.22 2.83 0.29
CA PHE A 42 8.15 3.55 0.95
C PHE A 42 7.56 2.71 2.09
N PRO A 43 7.23 3.28 3.26
CA PRO A 43 6.85 2.46 4.40
C PRO A 43 5.47 1.82 4.16
N LEU A 44 5.35 0.55 4.56
CA LEU A 44 4.20 -0.31 4.28
C LEU A 44 2.84 0.35 4.64
N PRO A 45 2.67 0.99 5.81
CA PRO A 45 1.38 1.61 6.14
C PRO A 45 0.90 2.65 5.12
N TYR A 46 1.84 3.41 4.57
CA TYR A 46 1.54 4.46 3.60
C TYR A 46 1.30 3.88 2.21
N LEU A 47 1.99 2.79 1.84
CA LEU A 47 1.69 2.04 0.62
C LEU A 47 0.27 1.47 0.64
N VAL A 48 -0.14 0.86 1.75
CA VAL A 48 -1.52 0.35 1.90
C VAL A 48 -2.53 1.49 1.80
N ALA A 49 -2.26 2.64 2.44
CA ALA A 49 -3.13 3.81 2.34
C ALA A 49 -3.24 4.34 0.90
N MET A 50 -2.14 4.35 0.14
CA MET A 50 -2.13 4.71 -1.29
C MET A 50 -2.98 3.75 -2.12
N LYS A 51 -2.84 2.43 -1.91
CA LYS A 51 -3.63 1.40 -2.60
C LYS A 51 -5.13 1.51 -2.29
N LEU A 52 -5.48 1.69 -1.00
CA LEU A 52 -6.85 1.93 -0.58
C LEU A 52 -7.45 3.18 -1.22
N MET A 53 -6.66 4.26 -1.33
CA MET A 53 -7.10 5.50 -1.97
C MET A 53 -7.29 5.33 -3.47
N ALA A 54 -6.34 4.69 -4.16
CA ALA A 54 -6.37 4.46 -5.60
C ALA A 54 -7.64 3.69 -5.99
N GLY A 55 -7.93 2.60 -5.27
CA GLY A 55 -9.12 1.79 -5.45
C GLY A 55 -9.13 1.08 -6.81
N GLY A 56 -8.98 -0.24 -6.78
CA GLY A 56 -9.00 -1.04 -7.99
C GLY A 56 -8.82 -2.51 -7.68
N ARG A 57 -9.27 -3.38 -8.60
CA ARG A 57 -9.24 -4.83 -8.40
C ARG A 57 -7.83 -5.37 -8.09
N LYS A 58 -6.79 -4.80 -8.70
CA LYS A 58 -5.39 -5.18 -8.39
C LYS A 58 -5.01 -4.79 -6.97
N ASP A 59 -5.40 -3.59 -6.54
CA ASP A 59 -5.13 -3.12 -5.18
C ASP A 59 -5.86 -3.97 -4.13
N ASP A 60 -7.10 -4.36 -4.40
CA ASP A 60 -7.88 -5.25 -3.52
C ASP A 60 -7.24 -6.63 -3.37
N LEU A 61 -6.48 -7.09 -4.38
CA LEU A 61 -5.71 -8.34 -4.31
C LEU A 61 -4.34 -8.16 -3.63
N ASP A 62 -3.68 -7.02 -3.82
CA ASP A 62 -2.35 -6.76 -3.26
C ASP A 62 -2.39 -6.40 -1.77
N ILE A 63 -3.43 -5.68 -1.31
CA ILE A 63 -3.53 -5.21 0.07
C ILE A 63 -3.52 -6.38 1.08
N PRO A 64 -4.26 -7.48 0.88
CA PRO A 64 -4.22 -8.64 1.78
C PRO A 64 -2.82 -9.18 2.05
N ASP A 65 -1.98 -9.29 1.01
CA ASP A 65 -0.61 -9.79 1.16
C ASP A 65 0.27 -8.81 1.95
N LEU A 66 0.08 -7.50 1.75
CA LEU A 66 0.74 -6.48 2.55
C LEU A 66 0.29 -6.52 4.02
N LEU A 67 -0.99 -6.78 4.28
CA LEU A 67 -1.53 -6.86 5.64
C LEU A 67 -1.03 -8.10 6.39
N ARG A 68 -0.84 -9.24 5.70
CA ARG A 68 -0.31 -10.48 6.30
C ARG A 68 1.11 -10.35 6.85
N VAL A 69 1.93 -9.48 6.25
CA VAL A 69 3.32 -9.26 6.68
C VAL A 69 3.50 -8.02 7.56
N ALA A 70 2.44 -7.25 7.78
CA ALA A 70 2.49 -6.04 8.59
C ALA A 70 2.61 -6.38 10.09
N THR A 71 3.47 -5.63 10.77
CA THR A 71 3.55 -5.70 12.24
C THR A 71 2.32 -5.09 12.90
N GLU A 72 2.04 -5.43 14.16
CA GLU A 72 0.91 -4.84 14.92
C GLU A 72 0.95 -3.29 14.93
N LYS A 73 2.15 -2.72 15.08
CA LYS A 73 2.35 -1.27 15.03
C LYS A 73 2.00 -0.69 13.66
N GLU A 74 2.33 -1.40 12.59
CA GLU A 74 1.99 -1.00 11.23
C GLU A 74 0.48 -1.12 10.97
N ILE A 75 -0.18 -2.17 11.46
CA ILE A 75 -1.64 -2.33 11.39
C ILE A 75 -2.36 -1.16 12.06
N VAL A 76 -1.92 -0.73 13.25
CA VAL A 76 -2.48 0.47 13.91
C VAL A 76 -2.35 1.70 13.01
N LYS A 77 -1.16 1.92 12.43
CA LYS A 77 -0.92 3.04 11.53
C LYS A 77 -1.74 2.95 10.24
N ILE A 78 -1.94 1.74 9.71
CA ILE A 78 -2.78 1.47 8.54
C ILE A 78 -4.23 1.86 8.82
N HIS A 79 -4.79 1.50 9.99
CA HIS A 79 -6.13 1.94 10.37
C HIS A 79 -6.25 3.46 10.50
N GLU A 80 -5.26 4.13 11.10
CA GLU A 80 -5.23 5.60 11.17
C GLU A 80 -5.24 6.23 9.78
N LEU A 81 -4.40 5.73 8.87
CA LEU A 81 -4.30 6.25 7.51
C LEU A 81 -5.56 5.93 6.69
N ALA A 82 -6.14 4.73 6.83
CA ALA A 82 -7.38 4.35 6.18
C ALA A 82 -8.54 5.29 6.55
N LYS A 83 -8.65 5.67 7.83
CA LYS A 83 -9.60 6.70 8.28
C LYS A 83 -9.33 8.05 7.63
N LYS A 84 -8.07 8.48 7.58
CA LYS A 84 -7.67 9.76 6.95
C LYS A 84 -8.00 9.82 5.46
N VAL A 85 -7.91 8.69 4.75
CA VAL A 85 -8.23 8.61 3.31
C VAL A 85 -9.69 8.21 3.04
N GLY A 86 -10.51 8.06 4.08
CA GLY A 86 -11.94 7.74 3.95
C GLY A 86 -12.25 6.31 3.48
N ARG A 87 -11.35 5.35 3.74
CA ARG A 87 -11.42 3.95 3.29
C ARG A 87 -11.33 2.95 4.46
N ASP A 88 -11.74 3.38 5.65
CA ASP A 88 -11.78 2.55 6.86
C ASP A 88 -12.68 1.32 6.69
N ARG A 89 -13.86 1.48 6.08
CA ARG A 89 -14.78 0.38 5.78
C ARG A 89 -14.17 -0.63 4.81
N ASN A 90 -13.49 -0.15 3.77
CA ASN A 90 -12.80 -1.00 2.79
C ASN A 90 -11.70 -1.83 3.47
N LEU A 91 -10.86 -1.19 4.29
CA LEU A 91 -9.84 -1.89 5.06
C LEU A 91 -10.46 -2.95 5.98
N GLN A 92 -11.55 -2.63 6.67
CA GLN A 92 -12.22 -3.58 7.56
C GLN A 92 -12.76 -4.80 6.80
N ALA A 93 -13.33 -4.61 5.61
CA ALA A 93 -13.78 -5.71 4.77
C ALA A 93 -12.62 -6.64 4.39
N LEU A 94 -11.50 -6.08 3.93
CA LEU A 94 -10.31 -6.87 3.57
C LEU A 94 -9.74 -7.63 4.77
N LEU A 95 -9.71 -7.02 5.96
CA LEU A 95 -9.25 -7.70 7.18
C LEU A 95 -10.15 -8.88 7.57
N ASN A 96 -11.47 -8.72 7.43
CA ASN A 96 -12.42 -9.80 7.70
C ASN A 96 -12.21 -10.96 6.70
N GLU A 97 -12.02 -10.66 5.41
CA GLU A 97 -11.73 -11.68 4.39
C GLU A 97 -10.43 -12.44 4.69
N ILE A 98 -9.37 -11.76 5.15
CA ILE A 98 -8.12 -12.41 5.55
C ILE A 98 -8.34 -13.35 6.74
N GLN A 99 -9.13 -12.93 7.74
CA GLN A 99 -9.45 -13.77 8.89
C GLN A 99 -10.24 -15.02 8.47
N GLU A 100 -11.22 -14.88 7.58
CA GLU A 100 -12.00 -16.00 7.04
C GLU A 100 -11.13 -16.98 6.25
N GLN A 101 -10.18 -16.50 5.45
CA GLN A 101 -9.25 -17.35 4.70
C GLN A 101 -8.30 -18.10 5.64
N GLY A 102 -7.74 -17.43 6.65
CA GLY A 102 -6.84 -18.05 7.64
C GLY A 102 -7.53 -19.05 8.57
N LEU A 103 -8.87 -19.00 8.68
CA LEU A 103 -9.68 -20.03 9.36
C LEU A 103 -9.85 -21.27 8.46
N ARG A 104 -10.12 -21.08 7.16
CA ARG A 104 -10.31 -22.18 6.20
C ARG A 104 -9.04 -22.98 5.90
N GLU A 105 -7.86 -22.39 6.04
CA GLU A 105 -6.58 -23.10 5.86
C GLU A 105 -6.18 -23.97 7.06
N LYS A 106 -6.90 -23.87 8.19
CA LYS A 106 -6.64 -24.64 9.42
C LYS A 106 -7.57 -25.84 9.62
N ASP A 107 -8.58 -25.99 8.77
CA ASP A 107 -9.52 -27.12 8.71
C ASP A 107 -9.05 -28.16 7.68
#